data_AF-A0A7C5NKV8-F1
#
_entry.id   AF-A0A7C5NKV8-F1
#
_cell.length_a   1.000
_cell.length_b   1.000
_cell.length_c   1.000
_cell.angle_alpha   90.00
_cell.angle_beta   90.00
_cell.angle_gamma   90.00
#
_symmetry.space_group_name_H-M   'P 1'
#
loop_
_entity.id
_entity.type
_entity.pdbx_description
1 polymer ?
#
loop_
_entity_poly.entity_id
_entity_poly.type
_entity_poly.pdbx_seq_one_letter_code
_entity_poly.pdbx_strand_id
1 'polypeptide(L)'
;MQKFILFFLMLGMTMIACNSHEAKPLELNKGEKWVANAATTKAINNMLTIVSKPNLSTDEFQEQMNNEFNLIFKNCTMKGEAHRQLHNFLLALKSKINQLDKNSTADKKELTNYLQSYFDYFK
;
A
#
# COMPACT_ATOMS: atom_id res chain seq x y z
N MET A 1 58.39 20.14 21.83
CA MET A 1 58.44 18.67 22.11
C MET A 1 57.22 18.41 23.00
N GLN A 2 56.19 17.63 22.68
CA GLN A 2 56.09 16.35 21.98
C GLN A 2 54.66 16.19 21.44
N LYS A 3 54.55 15.41 20.36
CA LYS A 3 53.39 15.17 19.50
C LYS A 3 52.27 14.41 20.24
N PHE A 4 51.00 14.73 19.97
CA PHE A 4 49.93 13.73 19.93
C PHE A 4 49.02 14.00 18.72
N ILE A 5 49.13 13.10 17.75
CA ILE A 5 48.22 12.92 16.62
C ILE A 5 47.10 12.00 17.10
N LEU A 6 45.85 12.42 16.97
CA LEU A 6 44.64 11.57 16.88
C LEU A 6 43.66 12.36 15.99
N PHE A 7 43.77 12.28 14.66
CA PHE A 7 43.17 11.27 13.79
C PHE A 7 41.69 10.96 14.13
N PHE A 8 40.80 11.39 13.23
CA PHE A 8 39.49 10.81 12.92
C PHE A 8 38.48 10.60 14.07
N LEU A 9 37.39 11.36 14.04
CA LEU A 9 36.14 10.82 13.49
C LEU A 9 35.16 11.97 13.24
N MET A 10 35.00 12.32 11.96
CA MET A 10 33.72 12.80 11.45
C MET A 10 32.71 11.67 11.69
N LEU A 11 32.07 11.66 12.86
CA LEU A 11 30.84 10.89 13.05
C LEU A 11 29.73 11.72 12.41
N GLY A 12 29.82 11.81 11.07
CA GLY A 12 28.69 12.14 10.25
C GLY A 12 27.63 11.12 10.60
N MET A 13 26.58 11.59 11.28
CA MET A 13 25.36 10.84 11.48
C MET A 13 24.80 10.64 10.08
N THR A 14 25.22 9.56 9.43
CA THR A 14 24.63 9.10 8.19
C THR A 14 23.20 8.77 8.54
N MET A 15 22.32 9.73 8.26
CA MET A 15 20.91 9.47 8.04
C MET A 15 20.88 8.36 7.01
N ILE A 16 20.64 7.13 7.47
CA ILE A 16 20.23 6.06 6.56
C ILE A 16 18.84 6.48 6.12
N ALA A 17 18.78 7.30 5.08
CA ALA A 17 17.60 7.45 4.26
C ALA A 17 17.32 6.05 3.74
N CYS A 18 16.22 5.45 4.18
CA CYS A 18 15.77 4.18 3.64
C CYS A 18 15.45 4.40 2.16
N ASN A 19 16.34 3.95 1.29
CA ASN A 19 16.21 4.02 -0.16
C ASN A 19 15.01 3.17 -0.63
N SER A 20 14.26 3.72 -1.60
CA SER A 20 13.25 3.08 -2.47
C SER A 20 12.12 2.31 -1.77
N HIS A 21 10.92 2.92 -1.67
CA HIS A 21 9.67 2.23 -1.34
C HIS A 21 9.21 1.36 -2.52
N GLU A 22 9.94 0.30 -2.82
CA GLU A 22 9.51 -0.71 -3.79
C GLU A 22 8.61 -1.73 -3.08
N ALA A 23 7.48 -2.07 -3.71
CA ALA A 23 6.58 -3.09 -3.21
C ALA A 23 7.26 -4.45 -3.24
N LYS A 24 7.33 -5.13 -2.10
CA LYS A 24 7.81 -6.52 -2.05
C LYS A 24 6.68 -7.48 -2.43
N PRO A 25 6.99 -8.70 -2.91
CA PRO A 25 6.00 -9.74 -3.11
C PRO A 25 5.17 -9.99 -1.86
N LEU A 26 3.89 -10.31 -2.04
CA LEU A 26 3.00 -10.68 -0.95
C LEU A 26 3.26 -12.13 -0.54
N GLU A 27 3.26 -12.37 0.77
CA GLU A 27 3.50 -13.68 1.36
C GLU A 27 2.36 -14.07 2.29
N LEU A 28 2.11 -15.38 2.42
CA LEU A 28 1.19 -15.92 3.43
C LEU A 28 1.90 -16.04 4.78
N ASN A 29 1.13 -15.94 5.87
CA ASN A 29 1.58 -16.23 7.22
C ASN A 29 1.75 -17.74 7.41
N LYS A 30 2.89 -18.30 6.96
CA LYS A 30 3.18 -19.74 7.02
C LYS A 30 2.07 -20.59 6.38
N GLY A 31 1.54 -20.13 5.25
CA GLY A 31 0.43 -20.77 4.53
C GLY A 31 -0.96 -20.25 4.91
N GLU A 32 -1.07 -19.45 5.96
CA GLU A 32 -2.34 -18.84 6.39
C GLU A 32 -2.49 -17.39 5.91
N LYS A 33 -3.73 -16.91 5.81
CA LYS A 33 -4.02 -15.49 5.56
C LYS A 33 -3.72 -14.63 6.79
N TRP A 34 -3.23 -13.42 6.55
CA TRP A 34 -3.03 -12.39 7.58
C TRP A 34 -4.36 -11.88 8.11
N VAL A 35 -4.45 -11.67 9.43
CA VAL A 35 -5.64 -11.08 10.04
C VAL A 35 -5.60 -9.57 9.82
N ALA A 36 -6.55 -9.06 9.05
CA ALA A 36 -6.75 -7.64 8.88
C ALA A 36 -7.76 -7.07 9.88
N ASN A 37 -7.60 -5.80 10.25
CA ASN A 37 -8.65 -5.15 11.03
C ASN A 37 -9.85 -4.82 10.12
N ALA A 38 -11.05 -4.88 10.68
CA ALA A 38 -12.29 -4.76 9.91
C ALA A 38 -12.38 -3.50 9.04
N ALA A 39 -11.77 -2.37 9.48
CA ALA A 39 -11.77 -1.14 8.71
C ALA A 39 -11.02 -1.26 7.37
N THR A 40 -9.91 -2.01 7.35
CA THR A 40 -9.15 -2.28 6.11
C THR A 40 -9.99 -3.09 5.14
N THR A 41 -10.55 -4.22 5.59
CA THR A 41 -11.39 -5.08 4.76
C THR A 41 -12.62 -4.34 4.23
N LYS A 42 -13.23 -3.48 5.04
CA LYS A 42 -14.35 -2.62 4.64
C LYS A 42 -13.95 -1.64 3.53
N ALA A 43 -12.81 -0.97 3.66
CA ALA A 43 -12.33 -0.05 2.63
C ALA A 43 -12.04 -0.75 1.30
N ILE A 44 -11.45 -1.96 1.31
CA ILE A 44 -11.24 -2.76 0.10
C ILE A 44 -12.57 -3.12 -0.58
N ASN A 45 -13.58 -3.54 0.18
CA ASN A 45 -14.92 -3.81 -0.35
C ASN A 45 -15.60 -2.54 -0.91
N ASN A 46 -15.41 -1.40 -0.26
CA ASN A 46 -15.91 -0.12 -0.75
C ASN A 46 -15.24 0.25 -2.09
N MET A 47 -13.93 0.04 -2.23
CA MET A 47 -13.22 0.24 -3.50
C MET A 47 -13.74 -0.68 -4.61
N LEU A 48 -13.96 -1.97 -4.32
CA LEU A 48 -14.58 -2.89 -5.28
C LEU A 48 -15.95 -2.37 -5.75
N THR A 49 -16.74 -1.83 -4.81
CA THR A 49 -18.02 -1.20 -5.13
C THR A 49 -17.82 0.02 -6.03
N ILE A 50 -16.88 0.91 -5.72
CA ILE A 50 -16.58 2.10 -6.54
C ILE A 50 -16.18 1.72 -7.97
N VAL A 51 -15.32 0.71 -8.14
CA VAL A 51 -14.89 0.23 -9.47
C VAL A 51 -16.07 -0.30 -10.30
N SER A 52 -17.07 -0.90 -9.64
CA SER A 52 -18.27 -1.40 -10.31
C SER A 52 -19.32 -0.33 -10.66
N LYS A 53 -19.23 0.88 -10.10
CA LYS A 53 -20.22 1.93 -10.32
C LYS A 53 -20.17 2.44 -11.77
N PRO A 54 -21.30 2.46 -12.50
CA PRO A 54 -21.37 3.10 -13.80
C PRO A 54 -21.40 4.63 -13.64
N ASN A 55 -21.03 5.34 -14.71
CA ASN A 55 -21.24 6.79 -14.88
C ASN A 55 -20.56 7.74 -13.88
N LEU A 56 -19.58 7.30 -13.09
CA LEU A 56 -18.73 8.23 -12.34
C LEU A 56 -17.87 9.06 -13.31
N SER A 57 -17.76 10.36 -13.07
CA SER A 57 -16.73 11.20 -13.71
C SER A 57 -15.33 10.74 -13.29
N THR A 58 -14.29 11.21 -13.99
CA THR A 58 -12.90 10.83 -13.65
C THR A 58 -12.55 11.34 -12.27
N ASP A 59 -12.92 12.59 -11.98
CA ASP A 59 -12.60 13.25 -10.72
C ASP A 59 -13.32 12.58 -9.55
N GLU A 60 -14.63 12.29 -9.67
CA GLU A 60 -15.38 11.59 -8.63
C GLU A 60 -14.85 10.18 -8.36
N PHE A 61 -14.47 9.46 -9.43
CA PHE A 61 -13.87 8.12 -9.29
C PHE A 61 -12.54 8.22 -8.53
N GLN A 62 -11.67 9.13 -8.95
CA GLN A 62 -10.35 9.32 -8.36
C GLN A 62 -10.44 9.76 -6.90
N GLU A 63 -11.36 10.67 -6.58
CA GLU A 63 -11.63 11.14 -5.24
C GLU A 63 -12.13 10.01 -4.34
N GLN A 64 -13.17 9.28 -4.76
CA GLN A 64 -13.73 8.18 -3.96
C GLN A 64 -12.70 7.07 -3.70
N MET A 65 -11.91 6.68 -4.71
CA MET A 65 -10.85 5.68 -4.56
C MET A 65 -9.76 6.15 -3.60
N ASN A 66 -9.32 7.41 -3.70
CA ASN A 66 -8.31 7.97 -2.81
C ASN A 66 -8.83 8.14 -1.37
N ASN A 67 -10.11 8.48 -1.20
CA ASN A 67 -10.73 8.60 0.12
C ASN A 67 -10.72 7.25 0.85
N GLU A 68 -11.20 6.18 0.19
CA GLU A 68 -11.14 4.83 0.77
C GLU A 68 -9.69 4.38 1.02
N PHE A 69 -8.76 4.72 0.12
CA PHE A 69 -7.35 4.37 0.28
C PHE A 69 -6.75 5.03 1.52
N ASN A 70 -7.03 6.30 1.74
CA ASN A 70 -6.58 7.04 2.92
C ASN A 70 -7.21 6.52 4.22
N LEU A 71 -8.46 6.05 4.17
CA LEU A 71 -9.13 5.45 5.33
C LEU A 71 -8.46 4.16 5.80
N ILE A 72 -7.78 3.41 4.91
CA ILE A 72 -7.00 2.23 5.30
C ILE A 72 -5.87 2.63 6.26
N PHE A 73 -5.09 3.66 5.93
CA PHE A 73 -3.99 4.11 6.78
C PHE A 73 -4.50 4.71 8.08
N LYS A 74 -5.54 5.55 8.01
CA LYS A 74 -6.11 6.23 9.18
C LYS A 74 -6.63 5.25 10.23
N ASN A 75 -7.18 4.12 9.80
CA ASN A 75 -7.85 3.17 10.67
C ASN A 75 -7.10 1.84 10.82
N CYS A 76 -5.86 1.73 10.32
CA CYS A 76 -5.07 0.51 10.46
C CYS A 76 -4.62 0.33 11.92
N THR A 77 -5.00 -0.79 12.51
CA THR A 77 -4.56 -1.19 13.87
C THR A 77 -3.60 -2.37 13.87
N MET A 78 -3.35 -2.96 12.69
CA MET A 78 -2.38 -4.04 12.51
C MET A 78 -0.96 -3.60 12.85
N LYS A 79 -0.16 -4.54 13.36
CA LYS A 79 1.26 -4.36 13.68
C LYS A 79 2.07 -5.55 13.16
N GLY A 80 3.39 -5.39 13.12
CA GLY A 80 4.31 -6.46 12.72
C GLY A 80 4.17 -6.83 11.24
N GLU A 81 4.30 -8.11 10.92
CA GLU A 81 4.36 -8.58 9.53
C GLU A 81 3.04 -8.36 8.77
N ALA A 82 1.88 -8.54 9.41
CA ALA A 82 0.59 -8.25 8.78
C ALA A 82 0.51 -6.81 8.24
N HIS A 83 1.04 -5.84 9.00
CA HIS A 83 1.10 -4.45 8.58
C HIS A 83 2.07 -4.24 7.40
N ARG A 84 3.24 -4.91 7.42
CA ARG A 84 4.21 -4.83 6.31
C ARG A 84 3.64 -5.41 5.02
N GLN A 85 2.94 -6.54 5.11
CA GLN A 85 2.27 -7.17 3.97
C GLN A 85 1.14 -6.29 3.43
N LEU A 86 0.36 -5.65 4.32
CA LEU A 86 -0.64 -4.67 3.87
C LEU A 86 0.06 -3.51 3.13
N HIS A 87 1.17 -2.99 3.65
CA HIS A 87 1.89 -1.90 3.01
C HIS A 87 2.35 -2.29 1.59
N ASN A 88 2.92 -3.49 1.41
CA ASN A 88 3.29 -4.01 0.10
C ASN A 88 2.10 -4.03 -0.88
N PHE A 89 0.94 -4.50 -0.41
CA PHE A 89 -0.29 -4.52 -1.20
C PHE A 89 -0.73 -3.09 -1.60
N LEU A 90 -0.67 -2.14 -0.67
CA LEU A 90 -1.13 -0.76 -0.88
C LEU A 90 -0.22 0.04 -1.83
N LEU A 91 1.08 -0.23 -1.86
CA LEU A 91 2.00 0.44 -2.80
C LEU A 91 1.60 0.16 -4.26
N ALA A 92 1.42 -1.11 -4.60
CA ALA A 92 0.99 -1.50 -5.94
C ALA A 92 -0.45 -1.04 -6.23
N LEU A 93 -1.35 -1.07 -5.24
CA LEU A 93 -2.70 -0.51 -5.37
C LEU A 93 -2.66 0.97 -5.76
N LYS A 94 -1.84 1.78 -5.08
CA LYS A 94 -1.75 3.23 -5.33
C LYS A 94 -1.26 3.51 -6.74
N SER A 95 -0.27 2.76 -7.22
CA SER A 95 0.21 2.86 -8.60
C SER A 95 -0.91 2.57 -9.60
N LYS A 96 -1.67 1.48 -9.39
CA LYS A 96 -2.80 1.11 -10.26
C LYS A 96 -3.89 2.17 -10.26
N ILE A 97 -4.26 2.70 -9.10
CA ILE A 97 -5.25 3.79 -9.00
C ILE A 97 -4.80 5.03 -9.78
N ASN A 98 -3.53 5.41 -9.69
CA ASN A 98 -3.02 6.63 -10.34
C ASN A 98 -2.82 6.48 -11.86
N GLN A 99 -2.61 5.26 -12.36
CA GLN A 99 -2.34 4.98 -13.78
C GLN A 99 -3.58 4.54 -14.58
N LEU A 100 -4.69 4.27 -13.89
CA LEU A 100 -5.89 3.72 -14.51
C LEU A 100 -6.61 4.75 -15.38
N ASP A 101 -6.94 4.35 -16.62
CA ASP A 101 -8.01 5.00 -17.38
C ASP A 101 -9.36 4.41 -16.96
N LYS A 102 -10.18 5.22 -16.29
CA LYS A 102 -11.50 4.78 -15.79
C LYS A 102 -12.52 4.50 -16.89
N ASN A 103 -12.26 4.92 -18.13
CA ASN A 103 -13.09 4.54 -19.28
C ASN A 103 -12.58 3.24 -19.94
N SER A 104 -11.35 2.80 -19.62
CA SER A 104 -10.83 1.50 -20.03
C SER A 104 -11.47 0.38 -19.21
N THR A 105 -12.18 -0.51 -19.91
CA THR A 105 -12.75 -1.72 -19.30
C THR A 105 -11.65 -2.69 -18.85
N ALA A 106 -10.52 -2.72 -19.56
CA ALA A 106 -9.38 -3.56 -19.23
C ALA A 106 -8.74 -3.12 -17.90
N ASP A 107 -8.47 -1.82 -17.75
CA ASP A 107 -7.85 -1.26 -16.55
C ASP A 107 -8.74 -1.44 -15.32
N LYS A 108 -10.06 -1.20 -15.48
CA LYS A 108 -11.05 -1.48 -14.43
C LYS A 108 -11.03 -2.94 -14.01
N LYS A 109 -11.02 -3.86 -14.97
CA LYS A 109 -10.94 -5.30 -14.70
C LYS A 109 -9.64 -5.66 -13.99
N GLU A 110 -8.52 -5.09 -14.40
CA GLU A 110 -7.22 -5.31 -13.74
C GLU A 110 -7.23 -4.81 -12.28
N LEU A 111 -7.75 -3.61 -12.05
CA LEU A 111 -7.90 -3.05 -10.70
C LEU A 111 -8.85 -3.90 -9.85
N THR A 112 -9.99 -4.35 -10.40
CA THR A 112 -10.91 -5.27 -9.72
C THR A 112 -10.21 -6.56 -9.31
N ASN A 113 -9.49 -7.21 -10.23
CA ASN A 113 -8.75 -8.44 -9.96
C ASN A 113 -7.70 -8.22 -8.87
N TYR A 114 -6.98 -7.11 -8.92
CA TYR A 114 -5.98 -6.77 -7.92
C TYR A 114 -6.61 -6.54 -6.54
N LEU A 115 -7.71 -5.80 -6.46
CA LEU A 115 -8.48 -5.62 -5.22
C LEU A 115 -9.03 -6.95 -4.69
N GLN A 116 -9.48 -7.86 -5.55
CA GLN A 116 -9.94 -9.19 -5.15
C GLN A 116 -8.81 -10.05 -4.60
N SER A 117 -7.59 -9.94 -5.15
CA SER A 117 -6.43 -10.69 -4.65
C SER A 117 -6.08 -10.39 -3.20
N TYR A 118 -6.54 -9.25 -2.64
CA TYR A 118 -6.48 -8.98 -1.21
C TYR A 118 -6.97 -10.17 -0.38
N PHE A 119 -8.08 -10.79 -0.79
CA PHE A 119 -8.70 -11.89 -0.04
C PHE A 119 -7.91 -13.20 -0.15
N ASP A 120 -6.92 -13.30 -1.02
CA ASP A 120 -6.02 -14.45 -1.06
C ASP A 120 -4.98 -14.38 0.06
N TYR A 121 -4.63 -13.17 0.52
CA TYR A 121 -3.59 -12.93 1.53
C TYR A 121 -4.15 -12.48 2.89
N PHE A 122 -5.35 -11.91 2.94
CA PHE A 122 -5.94 -11.34 4.15
C PHE A 122 -7.31 -11.93 4.46
N LYS A 123 -7.62 -12.03 5.76
CA LYS A 123 -8.94 -12.41 6.30
C LYS A 123 -9.39 -11.43 7.38
#